data_AF-A0A9P4NE82-F1
#
_entry.id   AF-A0A9P4NE82-F1
#
_cell.length_a   1.000
_cell.length_b   1.000
_cell.length_c   1.000
_cell.angle_alpha   90.00
_cell.angle_beta   90.00
_cell.angle_gamma   90.00
#
_symmetry.space_group_name_H-M   'P 1'
#
loop_
_entity.id
_entity.type
_entity.pdbx_description
1 polymer ?
#
loop_
_entity_poly.entity_id
_entity_poly.type
_entity_poly.pdbx_seq_one_letter_code
_entity_poly.pdbx_strand_id
1 'polypeptide(L)'
;LHLASSVSWWYKGDLIFYYDEHDEAVINKPKKPYKPRRRKADTDEVYAQRLMEWEANLPHDIDIKPKGNSMTQRYYTDNVLPHHIKHVERLVQRFGQGYLQEDGDNSHGTRSEVNIAKQLKDAYSIKMHIHPLQSPDLNLIEAV
;
A
#
# COMPACT_ATOMS: atom_id res chain seq x y z
N LEU A 1 9.61 9.82 6.69
CA LEU A 1 10.22 8.89 7.67
C LEU A 1 9.07 8.18 8.36
N HIS A 2 8.95 6.87 8.14
CA HIS A 2 7.90 6.07 8.76
C HIS A 2 8.48 5.18 9.85
N LEU A 3 7.66 4.84 10.83
CA LEU A 3 8.05 4.01 11.95
C LEU A 3 7.01 2.93 12.22
N ALA A 4 7.48 1.76 12.61
CA ALA A 4 6.66 0.68 13.14
C ALA A 4 7.25 0.23 14.48
N SER A 5 6.37 -0.17 15.39
CA SER A 5 6.78 -0.81 16.65
C SER A 5 5.62 -1.64 17.20
N SER A 6 5.89 -2.43 18.22
CA SER A 6 4.87 -3.19 18.95
C SER A 6 4.94 -2.84 20.41
N VAL A 7 3.79 -2.74 21.07
CA VAL A 7 3.73 -2.53 22.51
C VAL A 7 2.84 -3.57 23.15
N SER A 8 3.26 -4.03 24.32
CA SER A 8 2.43 -4.80 25.25
C SER A 8 2.56 -4.19 26.64
N TRP A 9 1.72 -4.63 27.58
CA TRP A 9 1.80 -4.17 28.97
C TRP A 9 3.19 -4.37 29.61
N TRP A 10 3.93 -5.39 29.18
CA TRP A 10 5.18 -5.82 29.82
C TRP A 10 6.43 -5.52 29.00
N TYR A 11 6.29 -5.14 27.73
CA TYR A 11 7.41 -4.94 26.83
C TYR A 11 7.08 -3.91 25.74
N LYS A 12 8.03 -3.01 25.49
CA LYS A 12 8.04 -2.12 24.34
C LYS A 12 9.00 -2.72 23.31
N GLY A 13 8.49 -2.95 22.11
CA GLY A 13 9.27 -3.44 20.97
C GLY A 13 10.25 -2.41 20.46
N ASP A 14 11.13 -2.86 19.58
CA ASP A 14 12.08 -1.99 18.91
C ASP A 14 11.33 -1.00 17.99
N LEU A 15 11.89 0.18 17.82
CA LEU A 15 11.43 1.16 16.83
C LEU A 15 12.08 0.84 15.49
N ILE A 16 11.25 0.53 14.49
CA ILE A 16 11.67 0.14 13.15
C ILE A 16 11.40 1.33 12.25
N PHE A 17 12.45 1.97 11.74
CA PHE A 17 12.31 3.00 10.73
C PHE A 17 12.27 2.35 9.35
N TYR A 18 11.32 2.77 8.51
CA TYR A 18 11.17 2.20 7.18
C TYR A 18 10.89 3.24 6.10
N TYR A 19 11.23 2.85 4.87
CA TYR A 19 11.00 3.57 3.63
C TYR A 19 10.73 2.54 2.53
N ASP A 20 9.49 2.51 2.02
CA ASP A 20 9.13 1.62 0.93
C ASP A 20 9.40 2.34 -0.40
N GLU A 21 10.41 1.86 -1.14
CA GLU A 21 10.84 2.43 -2.43
C GLU A 21 9.76 2.36 -3.52
N HIS A 22 8.69 1.58 -3.32
CA HIS A 22 7.54 1.59 -4.23
C HIS A 22 6.72 2.89 -4.19
N ASP A 23 7.10 3.86 -3.36
CA ASP A 23 6.72 5.28 -3.49
C ASP A 23 7.46 6.01 -4.64
N GLU A 24 7.98 5.33 -5.66
CA GLU A 24 8.44 6.00 -6.88
C GLU A 24 7.24 6.58 -7.67
N ALA A 25 7.39 7.82 -8.12
CA ALA A 25 6.39 8.55 -8.91
C ALA A 25 5.97 7.71 -10.13
N VAL A 26 4.80 7.08 -10.07
CA VAL A 26 4.22 6.46 -11.26
C VAL A 26 3.86 7.60 -12.21
N ILE A 27 4.70 7.82 -13.23
CA ILE A 27 4.37 8.72 -14.33
C ILE A 27 3.14 8.13 -15.02
N ASN A 28 1.96 8.60 -14.63
CA ASN A 28 0.72 8.19 -15.25
C ASN A 28 0.64 8.91 -16.60
N LYS A 29 1.02 8.22 -17.66
CA LYS A 29 0.89 8.72 -19.03
C LYS A 29 -0.58 8.59 -19.43
N PRO A 30 -1.36 9.69 -19.49
CA PRO A 30 -2.75 9.61 -19.89
C PRO A 30 -2.85 8.96 -21.28
N LYS A 31 -3.88 8.14 -21.48
CA LYS A 31 -4.07 7.42 -22.75
C LYS A 31 -4.27 8.44 -23.88
N LYS A 32 -3.30 8.51 -24.78
CA LYS A 32 -3.35 9.42 -25.93
C LYS A 32 -4.51 9.06 -26.86
N PRO A 33 -5.27 10.03 -27.40
CA PRO A 33 -6.28 9.76 -28.41
C PRO A 33 -5.63 9.18 -29.66
N TYR A 34 -6.37 8.33 -30.39
CA TYR A 34 -5.85 7.71 -31.62
C TYR A 34 -5.52 8.76 -32.68
N LYS A 35 -4.35 8.59 -33.31
CA LYS A 35 -3.90 9.46 -34.41
C LYS A 35 -4.92 9.43 -35.57
N PRO A 36 -5.35 10.60 -36.10
CA PRO A 36 -6.25 10.67 -37.24
C PRO A 36 -5.67 9.92 -38.45
N ARG A 37 -6.48 9.04 -39.03
CA ARG A 37 -6.16 8.34 -40.29
C ARG A 37 -6.72 9.13 -41.47
N ARG A 38 -5.98 9.19 -42.57
CA ARG A 38 -6.45 9.80 -43.82
C ARG A 38 -7.61 8.99 -44.40
N ARG A 39 -8.72 9.65 -44.71
CA ARG A 39 -9.89 9.05 -45.37
C ARG A 39 -9.82 9.36 -46.87
N LYS A 40 -10.50 8.53 -47.68
CA LYS A 40 -10.52 8.68 -49.15
C LYS A 40 -11.16 9.99 -49.63
N ALA A 41 -12.03 10.60 -48.83
CA ALA A 41 -12.74 11.84 -49.16
C ALA A 41 -12.04 13.10 -48.63
N ASP A 42 -10.92 12.96 -47.90
CA ASP A 42 -10.23 14.12 -47.34
C ASP A 42 -9.33 14.77 -48.38
N THR A 43 -9.45 16.08 -48.55
CA THR A 43 -8.42 16.90 -49.17
C THR A 43 -7.21 17.01 -48.23
N ASP A 44 -6.04 17.33 -48.80
CA ASP A 44 -4.78 17.38 -48.03
C ASP A 44 -4.84 18.42 -46.90
N GLU A 45 -5.54 19.53 -47.13
CA GLU A 45 -5.75 20.60 -46.15
C GLU A 45 -6.59 20.14 -44.95
N VAL A 46 -7.67 19.39 -45.21
CA VAL A 46 -8.56 18.86 -44.15
C VAL A 46 -7.88 17.77 -43.34
N TYR A 47 -6.94 17.02 -43.95
CA TYR A 47 -6.09 16.10 -43.22
C TYR A 47 -5.07 16.83 -42.34
N ALA A 48 -4.40 17.86 -42.88
CA ALA A 48 -3.43 18.64 -42.12
C ALA A 48 -4.06 19.35 -40.92
N GLN A 49 -5.25 19.94 -41.07
CA GLN A 49 -5.94 20.63 -39.99
C GLN A 49 -6.30 19.69 -38.83
N ARG A 50 -6.84 18.50 -39.11
CA ARG A 50 -7.14 17.50 -38.07
C ARG A 50 -5.89 16.96 -37.39
N LEU A 51 -4.76 16.91 -38.10
CA LEU A 51 -3.48 16.52 -37.51
C LEU A 51 -3.01 17.58 -36.50
N MET A 52 -3.08 18.86 -36.85
CA MET A 52 -2.74 19.97 -35.94
C MET A 52 -3.65 19.98 -34.71
N GLU A 53 -4.96 19.83 -34.90
CA GLU A 53 -5.91 19.75 -33.78
C GLU A 53 -5.66 18.54 -32.88
N TRP A 54 -5.25 17.40 -33.44
CA TRP A 54 -4.90 16.23 -32.64
C TRP A 54 -3.63 16.44 -31.82
N GLU A 55 -2.58 17.04 -32.41
CA GLU A 55 -1.34 17.36 -31.71
C GLU A 55 -1.57 18.38 -30.58
N ALA A 56 -2.39 19.41 -30.82
CA ALA A 56 -2.75 20.41 -29.83
C ALA A 56 -3.56 19.84 -28.65
N ASN A 57 -4.33 18.76 -28.88
CA ASN A 57 -5.16 18.11 -27.87
C ASN A 57 -4.47 16.89 -27.20
N LEU A 58 -3.18 16.67 -27.44
CA LEU A 58 -2.46 15.61 -26.74
C LEU A 58 -2.41 15.92 -25.24
N PRO A 59 -2.85 14.99 -24.37
CA PRO A 59 -2.78 15.22 -22.94
C PRO A 59 -1.31 15.28 -22.52
N HIS A 60 -0.97 16.25 -21.67
CA HIS A 60 0.37 16.39 -21.10
C HIS A 60 0.66 15.26 -20.11
N ASP A 61 1.93 14.91 -19.98
CA ASP A 61 2.37 13.99 -18.93
C ASP A 61 2.16 14.69 -17.58
N ILE A 62 1.40 14.04 -16.69
CA ILE A 62 1.14 14.53 -15.34
C ILE A 62 2.14 13.86 -14.42
N ASP A 63 3.00 14.66 -13.80
CA ASP A 63 3.85 14.19 -12.71
C ASP A 63 2.97 14.01 -11.46
N ILE A 64 2.50 12.78 -11.24
CA ILE A 64 1.80 12.44 -10.02
C ILE A 64 2.86 12.21 -8.95
N LYS A 65 3.02 13.19 -8.06
CA LYS A 65 3.81 12.99 -6.85
C LYS A 65 3.34 11.71 -6.17
N PRO A 66 4.27 10.81 -5.79
CA PRO A 66 3.90 9.58 -5.13
C PRO A 66 3.05 9.91 -3.91
N LYS A 67 1.97 9.15 -3.76
CA LYS A 67 1.01 9.36 -2.69
C LYS A 67 1.65 8.85 -1.41
N GLY A 68 2.47 9.70 -0.80
CA GLY A 68 3.25 9.36 0.38
C GLY A 68 2.37 8.71 1.45
N ASN A 69 3.00 7.76 2.15
CA ASN A 69 2.48 6.97 3.28
C ASN A 69 1.92 5.58 2.93
N SER A 70 2.11 5.04 1.73
CA SER A 70 1.59 3.71 1.40
C SER A 70 2.67 2.64 1.53
N MET A 71 2.75 1.97 2.67
CA MET A 71 3.51 0.72 2.78
C MET A 71 2.85 -0.36 1.92
N THR A 72 3.62 -1.04 1.09
CA THR A 72 3.14 -2.20 0.35
C THR A 72 3.02 -3.40 1.27
N GLN A 73 2.07 -4.29 0.98
CA GLN A 73 1.91 -5.53 1.73
C GLN A 73 3.18 -6.39 1.72
N ARG A 74 3.93 -6.39 0.61
CA ARG A 74 5.19 -7.11 0.50
C ARG A 74 6.23 -6.53 1.44
N TYR A 75 6.43 -5.22 1.41
CA TYR A 75 7.37 -4.55 2.30
C TYR A 75 7.04 -4.81 3.77
N TYR A 76 5.76 -4.69 4.15
CA TYR A 76 5.28 -5.02 5.49
C TYR A 76 5.62 -6.46 5.89
N THR A 77 5.34 -7.43 5.01
CA THR A 77 5.55 -8.86 5.27
C THR A 77 7.04 -9.20 5.44
N ASP A 78 7.90 -8.56 4.64
CA ASP A 78 9.34 -8.86 4.62
C ASP A 78 10.11 -8.12 5.72
N ASN A 79 9.70 -6.88 6.06
CA ASN A 79 10.50 -5.99 6.92
C ASN A 79 9.87 -5.66 8.28
N VAL A 80 8.54 -5.65 8.40
CA VAL A 80 7.84 -5.18 9.62
C VAL A 80 7.26 -6.35 10.41
N LEU A 81 6.46 -7.18 9.76
CA LEU A 81 5.78 -8.33 10.35
C LEU A 81 6.73 -9.31 11.10
N PRO A 82 7.96 -9.61 10.63
CA PRO A 82 8.86 -10.50 11.36
C PRO A 82 9.22 -10.00 12.76
N HIS A 83 9.24 -8.68 12.98
CA HIS A 83 9.48 -8.11 14.30
C HIS A 83 8.27 -8.27 15.22
N HIS A 84 7.06 -8.10 14.67
CA HIS A 84 5.82 -8.34 15.39
C HIS A 84 5.68 -9.80 15.79
N ILE A 85 6.00 -10.73 14.89
CA ILE A 85 6.03 -12.18 15.16
C ILE A 85 6.96 -12.49 16.34
N LYS A 86 8.21 -12.01 16.30
CA LYS A 86 9.16 -12.19 17.42
C LYS A 86 8.63 -11.65 18.74
N HIS A 87 7.93 -10.52 18.73
CA HIS A 87 7.32 -9.96 19.93
C HIS A 87 6.20 -10.87 20.44
N VAL A 88 5.29 -11.32 19.57
CA VAL A 88 4.20 -12.23 19.93
C VAL A 88 4.75 -13.55 20.48
N GLU A 89 5.78 -14.12 19.87
CA GLU A 89 6.44 -15.33 20.36
C GLU A 89 6.99 -15.15 21.78
N ARG A 90 7.61 -14.00 22.09
CA ARG A 90 8.04 -13.68 23.46
C ARG A 90 6.89 -13.64 24.45
N LEU A 91 5.73 -13.09 24.04
CA LEU A 91 4.54 -13.07 24.88
C LEU A 91 3.98 -14.47 25.11
N VAL A 92 3.94 -15.30 24.06
CA VAL A 92 3.51 -16.70 24.15
C VAL A 92 4.45 -17.49 25.06
N GLN A 93 5.76 -17.33 24.93
CA GLN A 93 6.74 -17.99 25.81
C GLN A 93 6.57 -17.58 27.28
N ARG A 94 6.25 -16.31 27.54
CA ARG A 94 6.12 -15.80 28.91
C ARG A 94 4.76 -16.08 29.55
N PHE A 95 3.67 -16.02 28.79
CA PHE A 95 2.30 -16.02 29.30
C PHE A 95 1.43 -17.17 28.76
N GLY A 96 1.97 -18.01 27.88
CA GLY A 96 1.24 -19.07 27.19
C GLY A 96 0.31 -18.58 26.07
N GLN A 97 0.20 -17.26 25.87
CA GLN A 97 -0.64 -16.65 24.84
C GLN A 97 -0.11 -15.28 24.40
N GLY A 98 -0.44 -14.91 23.18
CA GLY A 98 -0.16 -13.61 22.60
C GLY A 98 -1.14 -13.35 21.45
N TYR A 99 -1.62 -12.12 21.35
CA TYR A 99 -2.53 -11.69 20.30
C TYR A 99 -1.94 -10.47 19.61
N LEU A 100 -2.01 -10.44 18.29
CA LEU A 100 -1.61 -9.30 17.47
C LEU A 100 -2.86 -8.48 17.13
N GLN A 101 -2.88 -7.22 17.55
CA GLN A 101 -3.89 -6.24 17.14
C GLN A 101 -3.22 -5.24 16.19
N GLU A 102 -3.83 -5.03 15.03
CA GLU A 102 -3.37 -4.11 14.00
C GLU A 102 -4.55 -3.28 13.50
N ASP A 103 -4.24 -2.16 12.87
CA ASP A 103 -5.26 -1.36 12.19
C ASP A 103 -5.72 -2.03 10.88
N GLY A 104 -6.71 -1.42 10.24
CA GLY A 104 -7.27 -1.87 8.97
C GLY A 104 -6.44 -1.51 7.73
N ASP A 105 -5.15 -1.17 7.85
CA ASP A 105 -4.32 -0.81 6.70
C ASP A 105 -4.27 -1.93 5.66
N ASN A 106 -4.24 -1.54 4.37
CA ASN A 106 -4.27 -2.50 3.27
C ASN A 106 -3.05 -3.42 3.28
N SER A 107 -1.89 -2.93 3.75
CA SER A 107 -0.65 -3.71 3.82
C SER A 107 -0.75 -4.90 4.79
N HIS A 108 -1.61 -4.83 5.81
CA HIS A 108 -1.76 -5.88 6.82
C HIS A 108 -2.52 -7.12 6.31
N GLY A 109 -3.11 -7.04 5.11
CA GLY A 109 -3.80 -8.16 4.48
C GLY A 109 -5.18 -8.46 5.06
N THR A 110 -5.86 -7.46 5.61
CA THR A 110 -7.18 -7.60 6.25
C THR A 110 -8.33 -7.70 5.25
N ARG A 111 -8.14 -7.32 3.98
CA ARG A 111 -9.20 -7.21 2.95
C ARG A 111 -9.35 -8.43 2.04
N SER A 112 -8.51 -9.45 2.20
CA SER A 112 -8.53 -10.65 1.35
C SER A 112 -8.27 -11.89 2.19
N GLU A 113 -8.95 -12.99 1.88
CA GLU A 113 -8.80 -14.26 2.60
C GLU A 113 -7.47 -14.95 2.33
N VAL A 114 -6.85 -14.67 1.18
CA VAL A 114 -5.56 -15.25 0.77
C VAL A 114 -4.63 -14.12 0.35
N ASN A 115 -3.59 -13.89 1.16
CA ASN A 115 -2.53 -12.92 0.87
C ASN A 115 -1.24 -13.26 1.64
N ILE A 116 -0.13 -12.65 1.24
CA ILE A 116 1.20 -12.98 1.77
C ILE A 116 1.35 -12.65 3.26
N ALA A 117 0.75 -11.56 3.75
CA ALA A 117 0.82 -11.18 5.16
C ALA A 117 0.04 -12.17 6.03
N LYS A 118 -1.17 -12.56 5.58
CA LYS A 118 -2.01 -13.56 6.25
C LYS A 118 -1.37 -14.95 6.22
N GLN A 119 -0.82 -15.36 5.09
CA GLN A 119 -0.08 -16.64 4.99
C GLN A 119 1.09 -16.70 5.97
N LEU A 120 1.85 -15.61 6.11
CA LEU A 120 2.94 -15.57 7.07
C LEU A 120 2.42 -15.62 8.52
N LYS A 121 1.37 -14.87 8.85
CA LYS A 121 0.72 -14.92 10.18
C LYS A 121 0.22 -16.33 10.50
N ASP A 122 -0.44 -16.98 9.56
CA ASP A 122 -0.97 -18.34 9.72
C ASP A 122 0.17 -19.36 9.88
N ALA A 123 1.26 -19.23 9.11
CA ALA A 123 2.44 -20.10 9.22
C ALA A 123 3.11 -20.04 10.59
N TYR A 124 3.11 -18.87 11.23
CA TYR A 124 3.62 -18.67 12.60
C TYR A 124 2.53 -18.83 13.68
N SER A 125 1.33 -19.30 13.31
CA SER A 125 0.19 -19.48 14.23
C SER A 125 -0.15 -18.21 15.05
N ILE A 126 0.02 -17.04 14.43
CA ILE A 126 -0.25 -15.75 15.06
C ILE A 126 -1.76 -15.60 15.25
N LYS A 127 -2.18 -15.46 16.50
CA LYS A 127 -3.58 -15.17 16.83
C LYS A 127 -3.83 -13.67 16.65
N MET A 128 -4.75 -13.32 15.77
CA MET A 128 -5.18 -11.94 15.58
C MET A 128 -6.29 -11.56 16.56
N HIS A 129 -6.25 -10.35 17.09
CA HIS A 129 -7.41 -9.75 17.73
C HIS A 129 -8.35 -9.21 16.65
N ILE A 130 -9.65 -9.50 16.76
CA ILE A 130 -10.63 -8.98 15.81
C ILE A 130 -10.87 -7.51 16.14
N HIS A 131 -10.44 -6.63 15.25
CA HIS A 131 -10.65 -5.18 15.38
C HIS A 131 -11.68 -4.71 14.35
N PRO A 132 -12.73 -3.97 14.76
CA PRO A 132 -13.71 -3.42 13.83
C PRO A 132 -13.09 -2.37 12.90
N LEU A 133 -13.58 -2.32 11.66
CA LEU A 133 -13.16 -1.32 10.69
C LEU A 133 -13.61 0.07 11.15
N GLN A 134 -12.74 1.08 10.95
CA GLN A 134 -13.03 2.49 11.24
C GLN A 134 -13.35 2.78 12.72
N SER A 135 -12.81 2.00 13.65
CA SER A 135 -12.94 2.22 15.10
C SER A 135 -11.60 2.60 15.72
N PRO A 136 -11.05 3.79 15.43
CA PRO A 136 -9.78 4.22 16.02
C PRO A 136 -9.86 4.31 17.56
N ASP A 137 -11.04 4.59 18.10
CA ASP A 137 -11.33 4.60 19.54
C ASP A 137 -11.10 3.26 20.25
N LEU A 138 -11.14 2.15 19.51
CA LEU A 138 -10.87 0.80 20.01
C LEU A 138 -9.44 0.32 19.73
N ASN A 139 -8.64 1.15 19.05
CA ASN A 139 -7.24 0.90 18.82
C ASN A 139 -6.40 1.59 19.90
N LEU A 140 -5.76 0.80 20.75
CA LEU A 140 -4.89 1.30 21.82
C LEU A 140 -3.78 2.23 21.33
N ILE A 141 -3.36 2.09 20.07
CA ILE A 141 -2.30 2.92 19.46
C ILE A 141 -2.82 4.32 19.07
N GLU A 142 -4.10 4.45 18.73
CA GLU A 142 -4.73 5.71 18.30
C GLU A 142 -5.19 6.57 19.50
N ALA A 143 -5.26 5.99 20.70
CA ALA A 143 -5.65 6.68 21.93
C ALA A 143 -4.51 7.49 22.57
N VAL A 144 -3.34 7.58 21.91
CA VAL A 144 -2.13 8.28 22.39
C VAL A 144 -2.13 9.75 21.99
#